data_AF-A0A7C4IF09-F1
#
_entry.id   AF-A0A7C4IF09-F1
#
_cell.length_a   1.000
_cell.length_b   1.000
_cell.length_c   1.000
_cell.angle_alpha   90.00
_cell.angle_beta   90.00
_cell.angle_gamma   90.00
#
_symmetry.space_group_name_H-M   'P 1'
#
loop_
_entity.id
_entity.type
_entity.pdbx_description
1 polymer ?
#
loop_
_entity_poly.entity_id
_entity_poly.type
_entity_poly.pdbx_seq_one_letter_code
_entity_poly.pdbx_strand_id
1 'polypeptide(L)'
;MSSNPAKVGPPIRHEIYVPGYAPAKLAMAALGIVLVALSLQKFGPLAKLAFLGGAARAEAVRIILTDTAGQETPMDTDAAVLASVKALEEARDHESVFWVEYRFTTADGRPAEARAPLGQHVKPLQPLRDRDGLPSTAWIWYDPRDPRKIAMPLQLGTWFMPGMLALFGVLGFAMGMILWRHAHRPIEMPDLSRSHAERNG
;
A
#
# COMPACT_ATOMS: atom_id res chain seq x y z
N MET A 1 -8.03 -76.19 -17.86
CA MET A 1 -7.89 -74.72 -17.87
C MET A 1 -8.89 -74.16 -16.88
N SER A 2 -8.45 -73.86 -15.65
CA SER A 2 -9.32 -73.27 -14.62
C SER A 2 -9.16 -71.76 -14.68
N SER A 3 -10.19 -71.05 -15.14
CA SER A 3 -10.22 -69.59 -15.17
C SER A 3 -10.37 -69.08 -13.74
N ASN A 4 -9.33 -68.43 -13.22
CA ASN A 4 -9.36 -67.78 -11.92
C ASN A 4 -10.37 -66.61 -11.98
N PRO A 5 -11.47 -66.62 -11.22
CA PRO A 5 -12.41 -65.51 -11.25
C PRO A 5 -11.71 -64.29 -10.67
N ALA A 6 -11.58 -63.24 -11.48
CA ALA A 6 -11.06 -61.96 -11.04
C ALA A 6 -11.85 -61.51 -9.80
N LYS A 7 -11.18 -61.36 -8.66
CA LYS A 7 -11.76 -60.75 -7.46
C LYS A 7 -12.20 -59.33 -7.83
N VAL A 8 -13.49 -59.17 -8.08
CA VAL A 8 -14.11 -57.84 -8.20
C VAL A 8 -14.00 -57.21 -6.82
N GLY A 9 -13.11 -56.22 -6.68
CA GLY A 9 -12.96 -55.46 -5.45
C GLY A 9 -14.29 -54.79 -5.06
N PRO A 10 -14.51 -54.50 -3.76
CA PRO A 10 -15.73 -53.84 -3.33
C PRO A 10 -15.90 -52.50 -4.07
N PRO A 11 -17.15 -52.07 -4.37
CA PRO A 11 -17.40 -50.80 -5.03
C PRO A 11 -16.75 -49.65 -4.27
N ILE A 12 -16.00 -48.81 -4.98
CA ILE A 12 -15.37 -47.61 -4.43
C ILE A 12 -16.51 -46.66 -4.03
N ARG A 13 -16.62 -46.36 -2.73
CA ARG A 13 -17.54 -45.35 -2.23
C ARG A 13 -16.86 -43.99 -2.34
N HIS A 14 -17.48 -43.07 -3.06
CA HIS A 14 -17.04 -41.67 -3.10
C HIS A 14 -17.85 -40.88 -2.08
N GLU A 15 -17.18 -40.22 -1.13
CA GLU A 15 -17.85 -39.28 -0.24
C GLU A 15 -17.95 -37.91 -0.94
N ILE A 16 -19.16 -37.33 -0.98
CA ILE A 16 -19.40 -36.04 -1.61
C ILE A 16 -19.21 -34.94 -0.57
N TYR A 17 -18.15 -34.15 -0.71
CA TYR A 17 -17.92 -32.96 0.09
C TYR A 17 -18.38 -31.71 -0.67
N VAL A 18 -19.26 -30.92 -0.05
CA VAL A 18 -19.63 -29.60 -0.55
C VAL A 18 -18.89 -28.55 0.29
N PRO A 19 -17.93 -27.81 -0.27
CA PRO A 19 -17.22 -26.77 0.46
C PRO A 19 -18.20 -25.63 0.80
N GLY A 20 -18.83 -25.69 1.97
CA GLY A 20 -19.79 -24.71 2.46
C GLY A 20 -19.23 -23.28 2.61
N TYR A 21 -19.94 -22.42 3.36
CA TYR A 21 -19.55 -21.02 3.63
C TYR A 21 -19.45 -20.12 2.38
N ALA A 22 -20.38 -20.27 1.44
CA ALA A 22 -20.51 -19.35 0.30
C ALA A 22 -20.58 -17.85 0.70
N PRO A 23 -21.27 -17.45 1.79
CA PRO A 23 -21.29 -16.05 2.22
C PRO A 23 -19.92 -15.49 2.59
N ALA A 24 -19.06 -16.28 3.25
CA ALA A 24 -17.72 -15.83 3.63
C ALA A 24 -16.81 -15.62 2.40
N LYS A 25 -16.94 -16.48 1.39
CA LYS A 25 -16.21 -16.37 0.12
C LYS A 25 -16.66 -15.15 -0.67
N LEU A 26 -17.95 -14.84 -0.65
CA LEU A 26 -18.50 -13.61 -1.24
C LEU A 26 -18.04 -12.37 -0.47
N ALA A 27 -17.98 -12.43 0.87
CA ALA A 27 -17.46 -11.35 1.70
C ALA A 27 -15.99 -11.03 1.38
N MET A 28 -15.16 -12.05 1.12
CA MET A 28 -13.79 -11.86 0.64
C MET A 28 -13.75 -11.12 -0.70
N ALA A 29 -14.64 -11.46 -1.64
CA ALA A 29 -14.72 -10.76 -2.92
C ALA A 29 -15.14 -9.29 -2.72
N ALA A 30 -16.13 -9.04 -1.86
CA ALA A 30 -16.58 -7.68 -1.53
C ALA A 30 -15.48 -6.85 -0.87
N LEU A 31 -14.70 -7.44 0.06
CA LEU A 31 -13.54 -6.79 0.65
C LEU A 31 -12.50 -6.41 -0.43
N GLY A 32 -12.26 -7.29 -1.40
CA GLY A 32 -11.41 -6.99 -2.55
C GLY A 32 -11.88 -5.75 -3.33
N ILE A 33 -13.19 -5.65 -3.61
CA ILE A 33 -13.78 -4.47 -4.27
C ILE A 33 -13.57 -3.20 -3.44
N VAL A 34 -13.78 -3.27 -2.11
CA VAL A 34 -13.57 -2.12 -1.22
C VAL A 34 -12.11 -1.64 -1.28
N LEU A 35 -11.14 -2.55 -1.28
CA LEU A 35 -9.73 -2.19 -1.40
C LEU A 35 -9.41 -1.52 -2.74
N VAL A 36 -9.99 -2.00 -3.85
CA VAL A 36 -9.86 -1.34 -5.17
C VAL A 36 -10.48 0.06 -5.14
N ALA A 37 -11.67 0.23 -4.57
CA ALA A 37 -12.31 1.53 -4.46
C ALA A 37 -11.47 2.52 -3.64
N LEU A 38 -10.90 2.08 -2.50
CA LEU A 38 -9.99 2.88 -1.69
C LEU A 38 -8.72 3.24 -2.46
N SER A 39 -8.17 2.31 -3.24
CA SER A 39 -7.04 2.58 -4.12
C SER A 39 -7.36 3.68 -5.13
N LEU A 40 -8.51 3.60 -5.80
CA LEU A 40 -8.96 4.61 -6.76
C LEU A 40 -9.19 5.98 -6.11
N GLN A 41 -9.71 6.02 -4.88
CA GLN A 41 -9.87 7.27 -4.14
C GLN A 41 -8.52 7.94 -3.83
N LYS A 42 -7.47 7.15 -3.59
CA LYS A 42 -6.10 7.65 -3.38
C LYS A 42 -5.38 7.97 -4.70
N PHE A 43 -5.61 7.18 -5.75
CA PHE A 43 -5.06 7.41 -7.09
C PHE A 43 -5.68 8.63 -7.78
N GLY A 44 -6.96 8.92 -7.58
CA GLY A 44 -7.68 9.97 -8.29
C GLY A 44 -6.98 11.33 -8.23
N PRO A 45 -6.63 11.86 -7.04
CA PRO A 45 -5.86 13.09 -6.92
C PRO A 45 -4.48 13.03 -7.59
N LEU A 46 -3.76 11.91 -7.45
CA LEU A 46 -2.44 11.73 -8.05
C LEU A 46 -2.50 11.66 -9.57
N ALA A 47 -3.47 10.93 -10.13
CA ALA A 47 -3.72 10.85 -11.57
C ALA A 47 -4.14 12.22 -12.11
N LYS A 48 -5.02 12.94 -11.39
CA LYS A 48 -5.39 14.31 -11.75
C LYS A 48 -4.15 15.20 -11.83
N LEU A 49 -3.24 15.13 -10.86
CA LEU A 49 -1.99 15.88 -10.88
C LEU A 49 -1.03 15.41 -12.00
N ALA A 50 -0.98 14.11 -12.28
CA ALA A 50 -0.13 13.55 -13.33
C ALA A 50 -0.53 14.02 -14.74
N PHE A 51 -1.85 14.11 -15.01
CA PHE A 51 -2.37 14.43 -16.34
C PHE A 51 -2.77 15.89 -16.52
N LEU A 52 -3.22 16.57 -15.45
CA LEU A 52 -3.76 17.94 -15.50
C LEU A 52 -2.98 18.91 -14.61
N GLY A 53 -2.02 18.41 -13.82
CA GLY A 53 -1.21 19.22 -12.93
C GLY A 53 -0.11 19.97 -13.66
N GLY A 54 0.42 20.99 -13.00
CA GLY A 54 1.70 21.58 -13.37
C GLY A 54 2.85 20.75 -12.78
N ALA A 55 4.02 20.83 -13.41
CA ALA A 55 5.25 20.23 -12.88
C ALA A 55 6.30 21.32 -12.66
N ALA A 56 7.05 21.20 -11.58
CA ALA A 56 8.12 22.14 -11.26
C ALA A 56 9.23 21.44 -10.49
N ARG A 57 10.43 22.04 -10.53
CA ARG A 57 11.50 21.73 -9.59
C ARG A 57 11.33 22.63 -8.37
N ALA A 58 11.21 22.03 -7.20
CA ALA A 58 11.02 22.73 -5.95
C ALA A 58 12.25 22.61 -5.06
N GLU A 59 12.56 23.68 -4.35
CA GLU A 59 13.65 23.76 -3.36
C GLU A 59 13.08 23.46 -1.98
N ALA A 60 13.72 22.55 -1.24
CA ALA A 60 13.43 22.36 0.18
C ALA A 60 14.00 23.55 0.96
N VAL A 61 13.14 24.33 1.60
CA VAL A 61 13.53 25.58 2.28
C VAL A 61 13.75 25.33 3.77
N ARG A 62 12.80 24.64 4.40
CA ARG A 62 12.83 24.33 5.84
C ARG A 62 12.03 23.08 6.15
N ILE A 63 12.25 22.53 7.33
CA ILE A 63 11.46 21.44 7.88
C ILE A 63 10.68 21.96 9.07
N ILE A 64 9.38 21.68 9.13
CA ILE A 64 8.51 21.99 10.24
C ILE A 64 8.27 20.70 11.03
N LEU A 65 8.58 20.71 12.32
CA LEU A 65 8.15 19.68 13.25
C LEU A 65 6.81 20.10 13.85
N THR A 66 5.79 19.26 13.71
CA THR A 66 4.52 19.42 14.44
C THR A 66 4.48 18.42 15.58
N ASP A 67 4.36 18.92 16.80
CA ASP A 67 4.24 18.08 18.00
C ASP A 67 2.80 17.57 18.24
N THR A 68 2.60 16.83 19.31
CA THR A 68 1.30 16.24 19.71
C THR A 68 0.27 17.29 20.14
N ALA A 69 0.73 18.47 20.56
CA ALA A 69 -0.11 19.62 20.88
C ALA A 69 -0.41 20.49 19.65
N GLY A 70 0.15 20.13 18.48
CA GLY A 70 0.01 20.88 17.23
C GLY A 70 0.92 22.11 17.14
N GLN A 71 1.90 22.27 18.02
CA GLN A 71 2.88 23.34 17.90
C GLN A 71 3.86 23.06 16.77
N GLU A 72 4.11 24.09 15.97
CA GLU A 72 5.04 24.03 14.84
C GLU A 72 6.40 24.62 15.23
N THR A 73 7.45 23.80 15.14
CA THR A 73 8.83 24.22 15.31
C THR A 73 9.54 24.22 13.96
N PRO A 74 9.88 25.41 13.40
CA PRO A 74 10.62 25.49 12.15
C PRO A 74 12.10 25.18 12.36
N MET A 75 12.69 24.46 11.40
CA MET A 75 14.09 24.08 11.37
C MET A 75 14.67 24.40 9.99
N ASP A 76 15.61 25.34 9.95
CA ASP A 76 16.22 25.85 8.71
C ASP A 76 17.58 25.20 8.40
N THR A 77 18.06 24.29 9.26
CA THR A 77 19.38 23.66 9.10
C THR A 77 19.31 22.15 9.32
N ASP A 78 20.11 21.40 8.57
CA ASP A 78 20.22 19.94 8.74
C ASP A 78 20.65 19.55 10.15
N ALA A 79 21.49 20.37 10.80
CA ALA A 79 21.93 20.14 12.18
C ALA A 79 20.77 20.22 13.18
N ALA A 80 19.88 21.22 13.04
CA ALA A 80 18.69 21.34 13.88
C ALA A 80 17.75 20.14 13.69
N VAL A 81 17.55 19.72 12.44
CA VAL A 81 16.67 18.59 12.10
C VAL A 81 17.23 17.28 12.68
N LEU A 82 18.53 17.03 12.52
CA LEU A 82 19.19 15.85 13.10
C LEU A 82 19.10 15.83 14.63
N ALA A 83 19.27 16.98 15.28
CA ALA A 83 19.14 17.10 16.72
C ALA A 83 17.71 16.76 17.18
N SER A 84 16.69 17.27 16.48
CA SER A 84 15.28 16.97 16.78
C SER A 84 14.93 15.51 16.54
N VAL A 85 15.37 14.90 15.43
CA VAL A 85 15.15 13.47 15.19
C VAL A 85 15.75 12.63 16.31
N LYS A 86 16.99 12.91 16.70
CA LYS A 86 17.66 12.20 17.80
C LYS A 86 16.91 12.36 19.12
N ALA A 87 16.45 13.57 19.44
CA ALA A 87 15.70 13.84 20.66
C ALA A 87 14.36 13.07 20.70
N LEU A 88 13.64 13.01 19.57
CA LEU A 88 12.38 12.27 19.47
C LEU A 88 12.60 10.74 19.53
N GLU A 89 13.67 10.23 18.92
CA GLU A 89 14.06 8.82 19.02
C GLU A 89 14.39 8.43 20.48
N GLU A 90 15.12 9.28 21.20
CA GLU A 90 15.44 9.10 22.62
C GLU A 90 14.19 9.15 23.50
N ALA A 91 13.26 10.06 23.21
CA ALA A 91 11.98 10.19 23.88
C ALA A 91 10.97 9.10 23.52
N ARG A 92 11.25 8.29 22.48
CA ARG A 92 10.31 7.34 21.86
C ARG A 92 8.98 7.99 21.45
N ASP A 93 9.05 9.23 20.99
CA ASP A 93 7.90 9.92 20.44
C ASP A 93 7.61 9.38 19.03
N HIS A 94 6.38 8.94 18.82
CA HIS A 94 5.89 8.42 17.55
C HIS A 94 4.72 9.24 16.99
N GLU A 95 4.30 10.28 17.69
CA GLU A 95 3.15 11.09 17.35
C GLU A 95 3.56 12.35 16.59
N SER A 96 4.75 12.89 16.89
CA SER A 96 5.31 14.04 16.18
C SER A 96 5.56 13.78 14.68
N VAL A 97 5.29 14.78 13.83
CA VAL A 97 5.38 14.67 12.36
C VAL A 97 6.28 15.74 11.78
N PHE A 98 7.16 15.34 10.85
CA PHE A 98 7.98 16.25 10.07
C PHE A 98 7.31 16.59 8.74
N TRP A 99 7.34 17.87 8.39
CA TRP A 99 6.86 18.43 7.12
C TRP A 99 8.00 19.16 6.42
N VAL A 100 8.18 18.94 5.12
CA VAL A 100 9.11 19.76 4.32
C VAL A 100 8.31 20.87 3.66
N GLU A 101 8.79 22.09 3.79
CA GLU A 101 8.33 23.23 3.01
C GLU A 101 9.16 23.35 1.74
N TYR A 102 8.46 23.28 0.63
CA TYR A 102 8.99 23.40 -0.71
C TYR A 102 8.63 24.76 -1.29
N ARG A 103 9.61 25.45 -1.87
CA ARG A 103 9.40 26.66 -2.66
C ARG A 103 9.67 26.36 -4.12
N PHE A 104 8.78 26.82 -4.99
CA PHE A 104 8.92 26.62 -6.43
C PHE A 104 8.25 27.76 -7.20
N THR A 105 8.55 27.82 -8.50
CA THR A 105 7.89 28.75 -9.42
C THR A 105 6.90 27.97 -10.27
N THR A 106 5.65 28.44 -10.28
CA THR A 106 4.59 27.86 -11.11
C THR A 106 4.79 28.24 -12.58
N ALA A 107 4.06 27.59 -13.50
CA ALA A 107 4.24 27.77 -14.94
C ALA A 107 3.92 29.20 -15.43
N ASP A 108 3.12 29.96 -14.66
CA ASP A 108 2.81 31.36 -14.93
C ASP A 108 3.82 32.33 -14.29
N GLY A 109 4.91 31.82 -13.70
CA GLY A 109 5.97 32.61 -13.08
C GLY A 109 5.70 33.02 -11.64
N ARG A 110 4.56 32.63 -11.03
CA ARG A 110 4.28 32.97 -9.63
C ARG A 110 5.07 32.08 -8.66
N PRO A 111 5.70 32.66 -7.61
CA PRO A 111 6.28 31.88 -6.54
C PRO A 111 5.17 31.20 -5.74
N ALA A 112 5.40 29.95 -5.36
CA ALA A 112 4.50 29.16 -4.54
C ALA A 112 5.28 28.40 -3.47
N GLU A 113 4.61 28.18 -2.34
CA GLU A 113 5.11 27.37 -1.25
C GLU A 113 4.10 26.30 -0.90
N ALA A 114 4.60 25.09 -0.68
CA ALA A 114 3.77 23.94 -0.37
C ALA A 114 4.46 23.04 0.66
N ARG A 115 3.65 22.41 1.50
CA ARG A 115 4.12 21.46 2.51
C ARG A 115 3.85 20.04 2.01
N ALA A 116 4.82 19.15 2.24
CA ALA A 116 4.59 17.72 2.09
C ALA A 116 5.06 16.95 3.33
N PRO A 117 4.33 15.92 3.74
CA PRO A 117 4.70 15.12 4.90
C PRO A 117 5.95 14.28 4.58
N LEU A 118 6.95 14.35 5.46
CA LEU A 118 8.05 13.38 5.50
C LEU A 118 7.67 12.12 6.30
N GLY A 119 6.68 12.23 7.19
CA GLY A 119 6.22 11.15 8.06
C GLY A 119 6.88 11.14 9.44
N GLN A 120 6.63 10.05 10.19
CA GLN A 120 6.99 9.89 11.61
C GLN A 120 8.30 9.12 11.84
N HIS A 121 8.78 8.34 10.86
CA HIS A 121 9.98 7.50 10.96
C HIS A 121 10.88 7.77 9.77
N VAL A 122 11.75 8.76 9.90
CA VAL A 122 12.62 9.20 8.80
C VAL A 122 14.06 8.73 9.07
N LYS A 123 14.48 7.67 8.37
CA LYS A 123 15.89 7.41 8.06
C LYS A 123 16.09 7.54 6.54
N PRO A 124 17.22 8.10 6.05
CA PRO A 124 17.84 9.35 6.43
C PRO A 124 17.08 10.54 5.81
N LEU A 125 17.08 11.65 6.53
CA LEU A 125 16.50 12.94 6.14
C LEU A 125 16.82 13.29 4.69
N GLN A 126 15.81 13.76 3.96
CA GLN A 126 16.06 14.54 2.76
C GLN A 126 16.77 15.80 3.23
N PRO A 127 18.08 15.94 2.99
CA PRO A 127 18.82 17.06 3.55
C PRO A 127 18.28 18.34 2.90
N LEU A 128 18.21 19.42 3.66
CA LEU A 128 17.86 20.74 3.15
C LEU A 128 18.92 21.23 2.17
N ARG A 129 20.17 20.76 2.31
CA ARG A 129 21.26 21.06 1.38
C ARG A 129 21.86 19.81 0.77
N ASP A 130 22.29 19.91 -0.48
CA ASP A 130 23.06 18.86 -1.13
C ASP A 130 24.53 18.85 -0.67
N ARG A 131 25.33 17.96 -1.27
CA ARG A 131 26.76 17.80 -0.94
C ARG A 131 27.60 19.05 -1.24
N ASP A 132 27.12 19.89 -2.15
CA ASP A 132 27.77 21.13 -2.56
C ASP A 132 27.26 22.33 -1.74
N GLY A 133 26.34 22.09 -0.79
CA GLY A 133 25.75 23.10 0.08
C GLY A 133 24.62 23.91 -0.55
N LEU A 134 24.15 23.53 -1.74
CA LEU A 134 23.03 24.15 -2.43
C LEU A 134 21.69 23.62 -1.88
N PRO A 135 20.58 24.38 -1.98
CA PRO A 135 19.27 23.89 -1.59
C PRO A 135 18.93 22.58 -2.31
N SER A 136 18.52 21.58 -1.54
CA SER A 136 18.06 20.32 -2.08
C SER A 136 16.81 20.54 -2.92
N THR A 137 16.73 19.85 -4.05
CA THR A 137 15.62 20.02 -4.99
C THR A 137 14.87 18.72 -5.21
N ALA A 138 13.55 18.83 -5.33
CA ALA A 138 12.66 17.72 -5.64
C ALA A 138 11.81 18.05 -6.88
N TRP A 139 11.49 17.01 -7.65
CA TRP A 139 10.49 17.14 -8.71
C TRP A 139 9.10 17.00 -8.10
N ILE A 140 8.23 17.97 -8.34
CA ILE A 140 6.86 17.97 -7.82
C ILE A 140 5.83 18.15 -8.94
N TRP A 141 4.66 17.57 -8.72
CA TRP A 141 3.43 17.94 -9.41
C TRP A 141 2.59 18.80 -8.49
N TYR A 142 1.91 19.80 -9.03
CA TYR A 142 1.05 20.71 -8.27
C TYR A 142 -0.27 20.97 -8.99
N ASP A 143 -1.33 21.28 -8.25
CA ASP A 143 -2.60 21.73 -8.84
C ASP A 143 -2.45 23.20 -9.28
N PRO A 144 -2.59 23.55 -10.57
CA PRO A 144 -2.45 24.94 -11.02
C PRO A 144 -3.47 25.89 -10.39
N ARG A 145 -4.62 25.37 -9.92
CA ARG A 145 -5.65 26.15 -9.23
C ARG A 145 -5.36 26.35 -7.75
N ASP A 146 -4.57 25.45 -7.16
CA ASP A 146 -4.20 25.44 -5.76
C ASP A 146 -2.76 24.90 -5.60
N PRO A 147 -1.74 25.73 -5.83
CA PRO A 147 -0.34 25.30 -5.86
C PRO A 147 0.17 24.70 -4.54
N ARG A 148 -0.58 24.86 -3.44
CA ARG A 148 -0.25 24.25 -2.14
C ARG A 148 -0.46 22.74 -2.15
N LYS A 149 -1.29 22.22 -3.07
CA LYS A 149 -1.52 20.79 -3.25
C LYS A 149 -0.47 20.23 -4.18
N ILE A 150 0.51 19.58 -3.56
CA ILE A 150 1.63 18.96 -4.27
C ILE A 150 1.64 17.45 -4.13
N ALA A 151 2.26 16.78 -5.09
CA ALA A 151 2.62 15.37 -5.03
C ALA A 151 4.07 15.19 -5.53
N MET A 152 4.79 14.25 -4.93
CA MET A 152 6.17 13.93 -5.30
C MET A 152 6.21 12.63 -6.10
N PRO A 153 6.13 12.67 -7.44
CA PRO A 153 5.99 11.46 -8.26
C PRO A 153 7.17 10.51 -8.16
N LEU A 154 8.34 10.98 -7.73
CA LEU A 154 9.54 10.14 -7.56
C LEU A 154 9.61 9.49 -6.17
N GLN A 155 8.75 9.87 -5.23
CA GLN A 155 8.71 9.27 -3.91
C GLN A 155 7.94 7.95 -3.98
N LEU A 156 8.59 6.85 -3.59
CA LEU A 156 7.98 5.51 -3.62
C LEU A 156 6.64 5.46 -2.88
N GLY A 157 6.55 6.14 -1.73
CA GLY A 157 5.34 6.20 -0.90
C GLY A 157 4.11 6.76 -1.63
N THR A 158 4.31 7.65 -2.61
CA THR A 158 3.22 8.24 -3.40
C THR A 158 2.47 7.20 -4.21
N TRP A 159 3.16 6.18 -4.74
CA TRP A 159 2.56 5.13 -5.57
C TRP A 159 2.36 3.82 -4.83
N PHE A 160 3.18 3.56 -3.82
CA PHE A 160 3.22 2.26 -3.14
C PHE A 160 1.91 1.92 -2.46
N MET A 161 1.41 2.78 -1.55
CA MET A 161 0.17 2.51 -0.83
C MET A 161 -1.03 2.30 -1.77
N PRO A 162 -1.33 3.20 -2.73
CA PRO A 162 -2.46 2.98 -3.62
C PRO A 162 -2.22 1.78 -4.55
N GLY A 163 -0.99 1.54 -5.01
CA GLY A 163 -0.64 0.37 -5.82
C GLY A 163 -0.84 -0.95 -5.08
N MET A 164 -0.41 -1.05 -3.82
CA MET A 164 -0.60 -2.25 -2.99
C MET A 164 -2.08 -2.50 -2.69
N LEU A 165 -2.87 -1.45 -2.42
CA LEU A 165 -4.32 -1.57 -2.24
C LEU A 165 -5.00 -2.11 -3.51
N ALA A 166 -4.62 -1.61 -4.68
CA ALA A 166 -5.13 -2.14 -5.95
C ALA A 166 -4.76 -3.61 -6.14
N LEU A 167 -3.48 -3.96 -5.93
CA LEU A 167 -2.98 -5.32 -6.09
C LEU A 167 -3.71 -6.31 -5.18
N PHE A 168 -3.76 -6.03 -3.88
CA PHE A 168 -4.45 -6.91 -2.93
C PHE A 168 -5.96 -6.92 -3.13
N GLY A 169 -6.55 -5.79 -3.54
CA GLY A 169 -7.97 -5.72 -3.88
C GLY A 169 -8.33 -6.62 -5.06
N VAL A 170 -7.56 -6.56 -6.15
CA VAL A 170 -7.74 -7.41 -7.34
C VAL A 170 -7.53 -8.89 -7.00
N LEU A 171 -6.47 -9.22 -6.25
CA LEU A 171 -6.20 -10.60 -5.83
C LEU A 171 -7.30 -11.15 -4.91
N GLY A 172 -7.73 -10.36 -3.93
CA GLY A 172 -8.80 -10.73 -3.00
C GLY A 172 -10.14 -10.93 -3.72
N PHE A 173 -10.47 -10.05 -4.66
CA PHE A 173 -11.65 -10.19 -5.51
C PHE A 173 -11.59 -11.46 -6.36
N ALA A 174 -10.50 -11.66 -7.10
CA ALA A 174 -10.33 -12.83 -7.97
C ALA A 174 -10.41 -14.14 -7.18
N MET A 175 -9.71 -14.23 -6.05
CA MET A 175 -9.72 -15.41 -5.18
C MET A 175 -11.12 -15.64 -4.59
N GLY A 176 -11.77 -14.60 -4.07
CA GLY A 176 -13.13 -14.70 -3.54
C GLY A 176 -14.14 -15.20 -4.59
N MET A 177 -14.03 -14.71 -5.83
CA MET A 177 -14.86 -15.16 -6.95
C MET A 177 -14.60 -16.62 -7.35
N ILE A 178 -13.33 -17.04 -7.40
CA ILE A 178 -12.97 -18.44 -7.67
C ILE A 178 -13.55 -19.34 -6.57
N LEU A 179 -13.32 -19.01 -5.30
CA LEU A 179 -13.82 -19.80 -4.18
C LEU A 179 -15.35 -19.86 -4.17
N TRP A 180 -16.02 -18.74 -4.45
CA TRP A 180 -17.48 -18.68 -4.53
C TRP A 180 -18.03 -19.55 -5.67
N ARG A 181 -17.40 -19.51 -6.85
CA ARG A 181 -17.75 -20.37 -8.00
C ARG A 181 -17.64 -21.86 -7.65
N HIS A 182 -16.66 -22.23 -6.84
CA HIS A 182 -16.46 -23.61 -6.39
C HIS A 182 -17.25 -23.98 -5.13
N ALA A 183 -17.89 -23.01 -4.45
CA ALA A 183 -18.58 -23.26 -3.18
C ALA A 183 -19.80 -24.20 -3.29
N HIS A 184 -20.41 -24.25 -4.47
CA HIS A 184 -21.59 -25.09 -4.71
C HIS A 184 -21.27 -26.32 -5.57
N ARG A 185 -19.98 -26.56 -5.86
CA ARG A 185 -19.56 -27.71 -6.65
C ARG A 185 -19.27 -28.87 -5.70
N PRO A 186 -20.01 -29.99 -5.78
CA PRO A 186 -19.66 -31.19 -5.04
C PRO A 186 -18.28 -31.67 -5.49
N ILE A 187 -17.43 -32.00 -4.52
CA ILE A 187 -16.10 -32.57 -4.73
C ILE A 187 -16.15 -34.00 -4.21
N GLU A 188 -15.85 -34.96 -5.08
CA GLU A 188 -15.69 -36.35 -4.67
C GLU A 188 -14.36 -36.50 -3.93
N MET A 189 -14.42 -36.86 -2.66
CA MET A 189 -13.23 -37.20 -1.88
C MET A 189 -12.96 -38.71 -1.99
N PRO A 190 -11.71 -39.12 -2.25
CA PRO A 190 -11.33 -40.52 -2.14
C PRO A 190 -11.50 -40.97 -0.68
N ASP A 191 -12.10 -42.13 -0.47
CA ASP A 191 -12.33 -42.69 0.85
C ASP A 191 -10.98 -42.94 1.58
N LEU A 192 -10.67 -42.06 2.55
CA LEU A 192 -9.42 -42.07 3.29
C LEU A 192 -9.32 -43.26 4.26
N SER A 193 -10.42 -43.95 4.56
CA SER A 193 -10.46 -45.08 5.50
C SER A 193 -9.59 -46.27 5.04
N ARG A 194 -9.45 -46.46 3.72
CA ARG A 194 -8.54 -47.49 3.16
C ARG A 194 -7.07 -47.11 3.20
N SER A 195 -6.74 -45.82 3.06
CA SER A 195 -5.34 -45.36 3.02
C SER A 195 -4.60 -45.59 4.35
N HIS A 196 -5.34 -45.62 5.47
CA HIS A 196 -4.82 -45.97 6.78
C HIS A 196 -4.75 -47.49 7.03
N ALA A 197 -5.59 -48.28 6.36
CA ALA A 197 -5.60 -49.74 6.50
C ALA A 197 -4.43 -50.40 5.76
N GLU A 198 -4.00 -49.86 4.61
CA GLU A 198 -2.85 -50.37 3.84
C GLU A 198 -1.48 -49.97 4.41
N ARG A 199 -1.42 -48.96 5.29
CA ARG A 199 -0.16 -48.50 5.90
C ARG A 199 0.17 -49.20 7.23
N ASN A 200 -0.80 -49.90 7.80
CA ASN A 200 -0.71 -50.57 9.11
C ASN A 200 -0.76 -52.11 9.01
N GLY A 201 -0.73 -52.67 7.80
CA GLY A 201 -0.62 -54.12 7.53
C GLY A 201 0.65 -54.42 6.76
#